data_AF-A0A1X7UXG9-F1
#
_entry.id   AF-A0A1X7UXG9-F1
#
_cell.length_a   1.000
_cell.length_b   1.000
_cell.length_c   1.000
_cell.angle_alpha   90.00
_cell.angle_beta   90.00
_cell.angle_gamma   90.00
#
_symmetry.space_group_name_H-M   'P 1'
#
loop_
_entity.id
_entity.type
_entity.pdbx_description
1 polymer ?
#
loop_
_entity_poly.entity_id
_entity_poly.type
_entity_poly.pdbx_seq_one_letter_code
_entity_poly.pdbx_strand_id
1 'polypeptide(L)'
;MIVPSNTRRLYLHRKITQLVTGRRKEVEENRQYVMILIETLHYCAQQGVALRGHREVDTEDTDINLGNFLSLINLQSGHIELLKKCLTSGPRNASLLGNHYQNNILSILAEGVLNYIKEDLRAAKYFTLIVDETKDISKKEQLTLILRYVLKGVVPEHFI
;
A
#
# COMPACT_ATOMS: atom_id res chain seq x y z
N MET A 1 -1.17 20.58 53.24
CA MET A 1 -1.54 19.14 53.27
C MET A 1 -0.59 18.37 52.37
N ILE A 2 0.23 17.48 52.94
CA ILE A 2 1.15 16.62 52.18
C ILE A 2 0.35 15.40 51.70
N VAL A 3 0.18 15.26 50.38
CA VAL A 3 -0.49 14.10 49.79
C VAL A 3 0.35 12.84 50.11
N PRO A 4 -0.22 11.74 50.63
CA PRO A 4 0.54 10.55 50.99
C PRO A 4 1.36 10.00 49.83
N SER A 5 2.60 9.57 50.09
CA SER A 5 3.56 9.05 49.11
C SER A 5 2.95 8.00 48.16
N ASN A 6 2.13 7.09 48.69
CA ASN A 6 1.44 6.06 47.90
C ASN A 6 0.40 6.62 46.91
N THR A 7 -0.30 7.71 47.26
CA THR A 7 -1.32 8.30 46.40
C THR A 7 -0.69 9.00 45.20
N ARG A 8 0.48 9.63 45.36
CA ARG A 8 1.27 10.19 44.23
C ARG A 8 1.79 9.09 43.31
N ARG A 9 2.29 7.98 43.87
CA ARG A 9 2.78 6.84 43.07
C ARG A 9 1.67 6.18 42.25
N LEU A 10 0.50 5.96 42.84
CA LEU A 10 -0.66 5.40 42.14
C LEU A 10 -1.17 6.34 41.04
N TYR A 11 -1.20 7.65 41.29
CA TYR A 11 -1.58 8.65 40.29
C TYR A 11 -0.61 8.67 39.10
N LEU A 12 0.70 8.66 39.36
CA LEU A 12 1.73 8.60 38.31
C LEU A 12 1.63 7.30 37.50
N HIS A 13 1.46 6.16 38.18
CA HIS A 13 1.28 4.87 37.50
C HIS A 13 0.05 4.89 36.57
N ARG A 14 -1.10 5.41 37.05
CA ARG A 14 -2.31 5.53 36.22
C ARG A 14 -2.10 6.44 35.01
N LYS A 15 -1.42 7.58 35.17
CA LYS A 15 -1.07 8.48 34.06
C LYS A 15 -0.17 7.81 33.02
N ILE A 16 0.88 7.10 33.48
CA ILE A 16 1.79 6.37 32.59
C ILE A 16 1.03 5.30 31.82
N THR A 17 0.21 4.50 32.50
CA THR A 17 -0.62 3.47 31.85
C THR A 17 -1.56 4.07 30.82
N GLN A 18 -2.21 5.21 31.12
CA GLN A 18 -3.06 5.91 30.16
C GLN A 18 -2.29 6.39 28.92
N LEU A 19 -1.09 6.94 29.10
CA LEU A 19 -0.24 7.38 27.99
C LEU A 19 0.22 6.20 27.11
N VAL A 20 0.64 5.09 27.73
CA VAL A 20 1.05 3.88 27.01
C VAL A 20 -0.11 3.28 26.23
N THR A 21 -1.29 3.17 26.85
CA THR A 21 -2.49 2.67 26.17
C THR A 21 -2.92 3.59 25.03
N GLY A 22 -2.87 4.92 25.22
CA GLY A 22 -3.16 5.89 24.17
C GLY A 22 -2.24 5.75 22.97
N ARG A 23 -0.92 5.67 23.20
CA ARG A 23 0.08 5.45 22.14
C ARG A 23 -0.13 4.12 21.41
N ARG A 24 -0.44 3.04 22.13
CA ARG A 24 -0.71 1.73 21.51
C ARG A 24 -1.94 1.79 20.61
N LYS A 25 -2.99 2.48 21.05
CA LYS A 25 -4.21 2.68 20.24
C LYS A 25 -3.90 3.47 18.97
N GLU A 26 -3.14 4.56 19.07
CA GLU A 26 -2.72 5.35 17.91
C GLU A 26 -1.89 4.55 16.91
N VAL A 27 -0.93 3.75 17.38
CA VAL A 27 -0.13 2.86 16.52
C VAL A 27 -1.01 1.85 15.79
N GLU A 28 -1.99 1.28 16.48
CA GLU A 28 -2.94 0.34 15.88
C GLU A 28 -3.83 1.02 14.83
N GLU A 29 -4.38 2.20 15.14
CA GLU A 29 -5.19 2.97 14.19
C GLU A 29 -4.37 3.33 12.93
N ASN A 30 -3.12 3.76 13.10
CA ASN A 30 -2.23 4.07 11.98
C ASN A 30 -1.90 2.84 11.13
N ARG A 31 -1.68 1.67 11.75
CA ARG A 31 -1.46 0.41 11.02
C ARG A 31 -2.67 0.02 10.19
N GLN A 32 -3.87 0.15 10.75
CA GLN A 32 -5.12 -0.13 10.04
C GLN A 32 -5.32 0.83 8.86
N TYR A 33 -5.06 2.12 9.06
CA TYR A 33 -5.11 3.12 7.98
C TYR A 33 -4.16 2.74 6.82
N VAL A 34 -2.88 2.48 7.13
CA VAL A 34 -1.88 2.10 6.13
C VAL A 34 -2.25 0.80 5.43
N MET A 35 -2.80 -0.19 6.16
CA MET A 35 -3.23 -1.46 5.58
C MET A 35 -4.30 -1.24 4.51
N ILE A 36 -5.30 -0.40 4.79
CA ILE A 36 -6.36 -0.08 3.83
C ILE A 36 -5.78 0.54 2.55
N LEU A 37 -4.80 1.45 2.67
CA LEU A 37 -4.15 2.04 1.49
C LEU A 37 -3.39 0.98 0.66
N ILE A 38 -2.66 0.09 1.33
CA ILE A 38 -1.91 -0.99 0.68
C ILE A 38 -2.87 -1.96 -0.02
N GLU A 39 -3.94 -2.37 0.64
CA GLU A 39 -4.94 -3.29 0.08
C GLU A 39 -5.63 -2.69 -1.14
N THR A 40 -5.98 -1.41 -1.11
CA THR A 40 -6.58 -0.72 -2.26
C THR A 40 -5.60 -0.60 -3.43
N LEU A 41 -4.32 -0.31 -3.17
CA LEU A 41 -3.29 -0.31 -4.22
C LEU A 41 -3.05 -1.70 -4.79
N HIS A 42 -3.00 -2.71 -3.93
CA HIS A 42 -2.83 -4.10 -4.31
C HIS A 42 -4.01 -4.58 -5.18
N TYR A 43 -5.25 -4.24 -4.81
CA TYR A 43 -6.43 -4.51 -5.61
C TYR A 43 -6.29 -3.90 -7.01
N CYS A 44 -5.96 -2.62 -7.11
CA CYS A 44 -5.79 -1.96 -8.40
C CYS A 44 -4.69 -2.63 -9.24
N ALA A 45 -3.57 -3.00 -8.63
CA ALA A 45 -2.47 -3.69 -9.30
C ALA A 45 -2.90 -5.07 -9.82
N GLN A 46 -3.59 -5.86 -9.00
CA GLN A 46 -4.08 -7.18 -9.39
C GLN A 46 -5.12 -7.13 -10.51
N GLN A 47 -5.98 -6.10 -10.52
CA GLN A 47 -7.01 -5.93 -11.54
C GLN A 47 -6.54 -5.16 -12.78
N GLY A 48 -5.29 -4.67 -12.81
CA GLY A 48 -4.81 -3.81 -13.91
C GLY A 48 -5.54 -2.46 -14.00
N VAL A 49 -6.11 -1.99 -12.90
CA VAL A 49 -6.83 -0.71 -12.84
C VAL A 49 -5.83 0.43 -12.71
N ALA A 50 -5.89 1.37 -13.65
CA ALA A 50 -5.07 2.58 -13.57
C ALA A 50 -5.37 3.34 -12.27
N LEU A 51 -4.35 3.68 -11.48
CA LEU A 51 -4.56 4.39 -10.22
C LEU A 51 -5.06 5.81 -10.42
N ARG A 52 -4.55 6.46 -11.48
CA ARG A 52 -4.62 7.89 -11.70
C ARG A 52 -4.88 8.25 -13.15
N GLY A 53 -5.56 9.38 -13.36
CA GLY A 53 -5.77 9.96 -14.69
C GLY A 53 -4.58 10.82 -15.14
N HIS A 54 -4.63 11.30 -16.38
CA HIS A 54 -3.61 12.21 -16.92
C HIS A 54 -3.58 13.57 -16.21
N ARG A 55 -4.73 13.99 -15.66
CA ARG A 55 -4.86 15.19 -14.81
C ARG A 55 -5.45 14.76 -13.48
N GLU A 56 -4.59 14.54 -12.50
CA GLU A 56 -4.99 14.56 -11.10
C GLU A 56 -4.85 15.99 -10.61
N VAL A 57 -5.94 16.56 -10.14
CA VAL A 57 -5.92 17.89 -9.52
C VAL A 57 -6.18 17.68 -8.04
N ASP A 58 -5.21 18.09 -7.21
CA ASP A 58 -5.35 18.11 -5.75
C ASP A 58 -6.15 19.35 -5.34
N THR A 59 -7.45 19.34 -5.68
CA THR A 59 -8.38 20.46 -5.45
C THR A 59 -9.69 19.94 -4.86
N GLU A 60 -10.30 20.76 -4.00
CA GLU A 60 -11.60 20.48 -3.37
C GLU A 60 -12.80 20.54 -4.34
N ASP A 61 -12.56 20.85 -5.63
CA ASP A 61 -13.60 20.88 -6.65
C ASP A 61 -14.10 19.45 -6.96
N THR A 62 -15.36 19.21 -6.63
CA THR A 62 -16.05 17.91 -6.76
C THR A 62 -16.27 17.47 -8.20
N ASP A 63 -16.05 18.35 -9.18
CA ASP A 63 -16.25 18.08 -10.61
C ASP A 63 -15.02 17.47 -11.30
N ILE A 64 -13.95 17.19 -10.54
CA ILE A 64 -12.68 16.72 -11.09
C ILE A 64 -12.48 15.24 -10.79
N ASN A 65 -12.03 14.49 -11.80
CA ASN A 65 -11.68 13.08 -11.66
C ASN A 65 -10.46 12.92 -10.73
N LEU A 66 -10.69 12.37 -9.54
CA LEU A 66 -9.67 12.13 -8.51
C LEU A 66 -8.74 10.94 -8.81
N GLY A 67 -9.01 10.17 -9.87
CA GLY A 67 -8.36 8.88 -10.12
C GLY A 67 -9.01 7.74 -9.34
N ASN A 68 -8.80 6.51 -9.79
CA ASN A 68 -9.45 5.33 -9.23
C ASN A 68 -8.99 5.04 -7.80
N PHE A 69 -7.72 5.28 -7.47
CA PHE A 69 -7.21 5.05 -6.11
C PHE A 69 -7.93 5.94 -5.09
N LEU A 70 -7.92 7.26 -5.29
CA LEU A 70 -8.58 8.19 -4.37
C LEU A 70 -10.09 8.00 -4.36
N SER A 71 -10.70 7.68 -5.50
CA SER A 71 -12.14 7.38 -5.58
C SER A 71 -12.51 6.14 -4.73
N LEU A 72 -11.70 5.08 -4.77
CA LEU A 72 -11.91 3.89 -3.95
C LEU A 72 -11.71 4.17 -2.46
N ILE A 73 -10.69 4.95 -2.09
CA ILE A 73 -10.48 5.38 -0.69
C ILE A 73 -11.66 6.21 -0.20
N ASN A 74 -12.17 7.14 -1.01
CA ASN A 74 -13.34 7.94 -0.66
C ASN A 74 -14.59 7.07 -0.49
N LEU A 75 -14.80 6.09 -1.39
CA LEU A 75 -15.89 5.12 -1.27
C LEU A 75 -15.80 4.33 0.04
N GLN A 76 -14.62 3.78 0.36
CA GLN A 76 -14.38 3.03 1.60
C GLN A 76 -14.59 3.90 2.85
N SER A 77 -14.26 5.19 2.79
CA SER A 77 -14.44 6.12 3.92
C SER A 77 -15.92 6.32 4.30
N GLY A 78 -16.85 6.05 3.38
CA GLY A 78 -18.28 6.03 3.68
C GLY A 78 -18.70 4.90 4.64
N HIS A 79 -17.88 3.85 4.74
CA HIS A 79 -18.18 2.64 5.51
C HIS A 79 -17.20 2.38 6.65
N ILE A 80 -15.99 2.96 6.60
CA ILE A 80 -14.94 2.75 7.60
C ILE A 80 -14.71 4.05 8.37
N GLU A 81 -15.20 4.10 9.62
CA GLU A 81 -15.11 5.30 10.47
C GLU A 81 -13.66 5.76 10.72
N LEU A 82 -12.75 4.80 10.91
CA LEU A 82 -11.32 5.09 11.08
C LEU A 82 -10.74 5.80 9.85
N LEU A 83 -11.02 5.28 8.66
CA LEU A 83 -10.55 5.87 7.41
C LEU A 83 -11.11 7.28 7.24
N LYS A 84 -12.42 7.45 7.48
CA LYS A 84 -13.08 8.77 7.44
C LYS A 84 -12.40 9.76 8.37
N LYS A 85 -12.16 9.38 9.63
CA LYS A 85 -11.47 10.20 10.63
C LYS A 85 -10.05 10.59 10.17
N CYS A 86 -9.30 9.64 9.61
CA CYS A 86 -7.95 9.90 9.09
C CYS A 86 -7.97 10.88 7.91
N LEU A 87 -8.96 10.79 7.03
CA LEU A 87 -9.09 11.70 5.89
C LEU A 87 -9.52 13.11 6.31
N THR A 88 -10.45 13.26 7.26
CA THR A 88 -11.00 14.58 7.64
C THR A 88 -10.17 15.31 8.68
N SER A 89 -9.56 14.57 9.61
CA SER A 89 -8.94 15.12 10.82
C SER A 89 -7.52 14.62 11.04
N GLY A 90 -6.98 13.83 10.10
CA GLY A 90 -5.62 13.36 10.15
C GLY A 90 -4.60 14.48 9.89
N PRO A 91 -3.37 14.31 10.38
CA PRO A 91 -2.30 15.26 10.12
C PRO A 91 -1.95 15.29 8.63
N ARG A 92 -1.97 16.48 8.01
CA ARG A 92 -1.76 16.65 6.56
C ARG A 92 -0.45 16.05 6.04
N ASN A 93 0.60 16.03 6.88
CA ASN A 93 1.90 15.46 6.54
C ASN A 93 1.93 13.92 6.53
N ALA A 94 0.87 13.24 7.00
CA ALA A 94 0.79 11.78 7.04
C ALA A 94 -0.44 11.24 6.30
N SER A 95 -0.93 11.97 5.30
CA SER A 95 -2.06 11.48 4.47
C SER A 95 -1.68 10.21 3.70
N LEU A 96 -0.44 10.05 3.26
CA LEU A 96 0.04 8.90 2.46
C LEU A 96 -0.74 8.65 1.15
N LEU A 97 -1.60 9.59 0.74
CA LEU A 97 -2.42 9.50 -0.46
C LEU A 97 -1.69 9.98 -1.71
N GLY A 98 -0.62 10.76 -1.54
CA GLY A 98 0.11 11.36 -2.63
C GLY A 98 0.78 10.34 -3.56
N ASN A 99 0.95 10.75 -4.80
CA ASN A 99 1.48 9.93 -5.90
C ASN A 99 2.81 9.24 -5.61
N HIS A 100 3.70 9.91 -4.88
CA HIS A 100 4.98 9.36 -4.47
C HIS A 100 4.82 8.23 -3.44
N TYR A 101 3.90 8.35 -2.48
CA TYR A 101 3.61 7.27 -1.53
C TYR A 101 2.99 6.06 -2.21
N GLN A 102 2.02 6.27 -3.12
CA GLN A 102 1.44 5.20 -3.91
C GLN A 102 2.52 4.43 -4.69
N ASN A 103 3.41 5.16 -5.38
CA ASN A 103 4.50 4.57 -6.15
C ASN A 103 5.50 3.80 -5.24
N ASN A 104 5.81 4.35 -4.07
CA ASN A 104 6.70 3.67 -3.10
C ASN A 104 6.08 2.36 -2.59
N ILE A 105 4.79 2.36 -2.25
CA ILE A 105 4.08 1.15 -1.82
C ILE A 105 4.08 0.12 -2.95
N LEU A 106 3.74 0.52 -4.19
CA LEU A 106 3.78 -0.36 -5.34
C LEU A 106 5.18 -0.95 -5.59
N SER A 107 6.22 -0.14 -5.42
CA SER A 107 7.62 -0.60 -5.54
C SER A 107 7.94 -1.68 -4.52
N ILE A 108 7.50 -1.53 -3.26
CA ILE A 108 7.68 -2.53 -2.21
C ILE A 108 6.91 -3.83 -2.55
N LEU A 109 5.67 -3.70 -3.04
CA LEU A 109 4.87 -4.86 -3.46
C LEU A 109 5.55 -5.60 -4.64
N ALA A 110 6.03 -4.86 -5.64
CA ALA A 110 6.74 -5.41 -6.78
C ALA A 110 8.04 -6.10 -6.36
N GLU A 111 8.80 -5.52 -5.43
CA GLU A 111 10.00 -6.15 -4.87
C GLU A 111 9.67 -7.47 -4.17
N GLY A 112 8.56 -7.54 -3.43
CA GLY A 112 8.07 -8.77 -2.82
C GLY A 112 7.82 -9.87 -3.85
N VAL A 113 7.11 -9.54 -4.94
CA VAL A 113 6.84 -10.47 -6.05
C VAL A 113 8.15 -10.92 -6.73
N LEU A 114 9.07 -9.99 -6.99
CA LEU A 114 10.36 -10.31 -7.59
C LEU A 114 11.22 -11.20 -6.69
N ASN A 115 11.19 -10.98 -5.37
CA ASN A 115 11.92 -11.81 -4.42
C ASN A 115 11.34 -13.23 -4.36
N TYR A 116 10.01 -13.36 -4.37
CA TYR A 116 9.34 -14.65 -4.51
C TYR A 116 9.79 -15.40 -5.78
N ILE A 117 9.77 -14.73 -6.94
CA ILE A 117 10.22 -15.31 -8.21
C ILE A 117 11.70 -15.71 -8.15
N LYS A 118 12.57 -14.88 -7.55
CA LYS A 118 14.00 -15.18 -7.40
C LYS A 118 14.25 -16.41 -6.53
N GLU A 119 13.50 -16.58 -5.45
CA GLU A 119 13.60 -17.74 -4.57
C GLU A 119 13.19 -19.02 -5.31
N ASP A 120 12.07 -18.99 -6.02
CA ASP A 120 11.61 -20.11 -6.84
C ASP A 120 12.61 -20.46 -7.94
N LEU A 121 13.19 -19.47 -8.61
CA LEU A 121 14.24 -19.67 -9.60
C LEU A 121 15.50 -20.31 -9.03
N ARG A 122 15.96 -19.89 -7.85
CA ARG A 122 17.15 -20.47 -7.20
C ARG A 122 16.95 -21.94 -6.87
N ALA A 123 15.72 -22.35 -6.58
CA ALA A 123 15.35 -23.74 -6.33
C ALA A 123 15.12 -24.54 -7.62
N ALA A 124 14.77 -23.87 -8.73
CA ALA A 124 14.53 -24.51 -10.01
C ALA A 124 15.85 -24.98 -10.67
N LYS A 125 15.85 -26.20 -11.18
CA LYS A 125 17.01 -26.74 -11.93
C LYS A 125 17.08 -26.20 -13.36
N TYR A 126 15.93 -25.90 -13.94
CA TYR A 126 15.80 -25.48 -15.34
C TYR A 126 14.89 -24.26 -15.42
N PHE A 127 15.33 -23.27 -16.19
CA PHE A 127 14.54 -22.11 -16.56
C PHE A 127 14.81 -21.74 -18.02
N THR A 128 13.86 -21.01 -18.62
CA THR A 128 13.98 -20.41 -19.93
C THR A 128 13.41 -19.01 -19.88
N LEU A 129 13.88 -18.17 -20.80
CA LEU A 129 13.38 -16.81 -20.98
C LEU A 129 12.70 -16.76 -22.35
N ILE A 130 11.43 -16.37 -22.35
CA ILE A 130 10.65 -16.14 -23.56
C ILE A 130 10.69 -14.64 -23.80
N VAL A 131 11.15 -14.27 -24.99
CA VAL A 131 11.25 -12.89 -25.43
C VAL A 131 10.31 -12.72 -26.61
N ASP A 132 9.38 -11.78 -26.51
CA ASP A 132 8.49 -11.42 -27.60
C ASP A 132 8.65 -9.94 -27.91
N GLU A 133 8.73 -9.60 -29.20
CA GLU A 133 8.89 -8.24 -29.67
C GLU A 133 7.76 -7.88 -30.62
N THR A 134 7.09 -6.78 -30.34
CA THR A 134 6.01 -6.25 -31.18
C THR A 134 6.21 -4.77 -31.45
N LYS A 135 5.74 -4.31 -32.60
CA LYS A 135 5.85 -2.92 -33.01
C LYS A 135 4.51 -2.23 -32.85
N ASP A 136 4.47 -1.17 -32.06
CA ASP A 136 3.24 -0.39 -31.87
C ASP A 136 2.93 0.56 -33.04
N ILE A 137 1.74 1.17 -33.02
CA ILE A 137 1.28 2.14 -34.03
C ILE A 137 2.21 3.36 -34.17
N SER A 138 2.99 3.68 -33.13
CA SER A 138 3.97 4.77 -33.13
C SER A 138 5.33 4.34 -33.68
N LYS A 139 5.41 3.11 -34.19
CA LYS A 139 6.62 2.45 -34.69
C LYS A 139 7.67 2.22 -33.61
N LYS A 140 7.29 2.23 -32.34
CA LYS A 140 8.18 1.85 -31.23
C LYS A 140 8.11 0.35 -31.02
N GLU A 141 9.28 -0.25 -30.85
CA GLU A 141 9.42 -1.66 -30.46
C GLU A 141 9.09 -1.79 -28.97
N GLN A 142 8.25 -2.77 -28.66
CA GLN A 142 7.86 -3.16 -27.30
C GLN A 142 8.35 -4.58 -27.08
N LEU A 143 9.19 -4.75 -26.05
CA LEU A 143 9.79 -6.03 -25.69
C LEU A 143 9.11 -6.58 -24.44
N THR A 144 8.63 -7.81 -24.52
CA THR A 144 8.05 -8.53 -23.39
C THR A 144 8.97 -9.67 -22.97
N LEU A 145 9.27 -9.77 -21.69
CA LEU A 145 10.09 -10.83 -21.10
C LEU A 145 9.22 -11.69 -20.19
N ILE A 146 9.18 -12.99 -20.47
CA ILE A 146 8.51 -13.97 -19.63
C ILE A 146 9.55 -14.98 -19.15
N LEU A 147 9.62 -15.11 -17.84
CA LEU A 147 10.45 -16.11 -17.18
C LEU A 147 9.62 -17.37 -16.93
N ARG A 148 10.11 -18.51 -17.43
CA ARG A 148 9.46 -19.81 -17.27
C ARG A 148 10.41 -20.80 -16.63
N TYR A 149 10.01 -21.49 -15.58
CA TYR A 149 10.87 -22.44 -14.86
C TYR A 149 10.14 -23.69 -14.42
N VAL A 150 10.88 -24.76 -14.09
CA VAL A 150 10.30 -26.02 -13.59
C VAL A 150 10.59 -26.16 -12.10
N LEU A 151 9.53 -26.18 -11.29
CA LEU A 151 9.61 -26.32 -9.85
C LEU A 151 8.60 -27.37 -9.36
N LYS A 152 9.09 -28.44 -8.73
CA LYS A 152 8.28 -29.51 -8.10
C LYS A 152 7.18 -30.08 -9.03
N GLY A 153 7.48 -30.23 -10.32
CA GLY A 153 6.53 -30.76 -11.32
C GLY A 153 5.52 -29.75 -11.86
N VAL A 154 5.60 -28.48 -11.44
CA VAL A 154 4.82 -27.36 -11.98
C VAL A 154 5.73 -26.51 -12.86
N VAL A 155 5.14 -25.82 -13.85
CA VAL A 155 5.85 -24.92 -14.75
C VAL A 155 5.27 -23.50 -14.64
N PRO A 156 5.72 -22.68 -13.67
CA PRO A 156 5.28 -21.29 -13.56
C PRO A 156 5.83 -20.42 -14.68
N GLU A 157 5.07 -19.37 -15.02
CA GLU A 157 5.41 -18.34 -16.00
C GLU A 157 5.14 -16.96 -15.39
N HIS A 158 6.12 -16.07 -15.40
CA HIS A 158 6.01 -14.73 -14.83
C HIS A 158 6.54 -13.65 -15.77
N PHE A 159 5.81 -12.55 -15.89
CA PHE A 159 6.33 -11.31 -16.47
C PHE A 159 7.35 -10.69 -15.53
N ILE A 160 8.46 -10.19 -16.09
CA ILE A 160 9.57 -9.57 -15.35
C ILE A 160 9.95 -8.21 -15.91
#